data_AF-A0A3E2CL52-F1
#
_entry.id   AF-A0A3E2CL52-F1
#
_cell.length_a   1.000
_cell.length_b   1.000
_cell.length_c   1.000
_cell.angle_alpha   90.00
_cell.angle_beta   90.00
_cell.angle_gamma   90.00
#
_symmetry.space_group_name_H-M   'P 1'
#
loop_
_entity.id
_entity.type
_entity.pdbx_description
1 polymer ?
#
loop_
_entity_poly.entity_id
_entity_poly.type
_entity_poly.pdbx_seq_one_letter_code
_entity_poly.pdbx_strand_id
1 'polypeptide(L)'
;MSGGFVGQIIVRVLAGLVSAATAFTMNVVAPQKSSSIEHVHANVRANVHTNVHTKSVVKPIIQSHSGTVYQSSFIDNEYGAHWSDADGTTAFIDGNDDVFVNNAKAVIDVSEHQKEIDWDAVKASGVDGAIIRISYGWDNGYDKQALRNISECKRLGIPFGIYMYSYAEKAEDGAAEGADIVKLLKGAGVSPDDLTYPVYYDLERWTWRGHQPPTSPYVYQDIVASWWNQLVSAGYHKLGVYSYANYLRGPLNSQYIHERTSWVASYGSRVGFPISTALRGWQYTSDGSVDGIDGRVDLNAFGMAGGGEINGVSEFGNTITKPNSSKPSGETRNYGGWTVKSSGRREVWTSGDKKFALQYELRDSYYAHGGPGR
;
A
#
# COMPACT_ATOMS: atom_id res chain seq x y z
N MET A 1 19.29 -10.56 40.23
CA MET A 1 18.83 -9.33 39.54
C MET A 1 19.13 -9.50 38.05
N SER A 2 18.12 -9.68 37.20
CA SER A 2 18.33 -9.96 35.75
C SER A 2 17.19 -9.47 34.84
N GLY A 3 16.20 -8.75 35.37
CA GLY A 3 15.01 -8.29 34.62
C GLY A 3 15.17 -6.99 33.82
N GLY A 4 16.33 -6.32 33.88
CA GLY A 4 16.48 -4.94 33.38
C GLY A 4 16.50 -4.78 31.86
N PHE A 5 17.04 -5.74 31.12
CA PHE A 5 17.32 -5.58 29.68
C PHE A 5 16.12 -5.86 28.76
N VAL A 6 15.32 -6.88 29.10
CA VAL A 6 14.10 -7.20 28.34
C VAL A 6 13.09 -6.04 28.44
N GLY A 7 13.06 -5.35 29.59
CA GLY A 7 12.21 -4.18 29.80
C GLY A 7 12.47 -3.02 28.83
N GLN A 8 13.72 -2.68 28.49
CA GLN A 8 14.00 -1.54 27.61
C GLN A 8 13.60 -1.78 26.15
N ILE A 9 13.72 -3.01 25.65
CA ILE A 9 13.26 -3.37 24.30
C ILE A 9 11.73 -3.38 24.24
N ILE A 10 11.08 -3.90 25.30
CA ILE A 10 9.62 -3.82 25.44
C ILE A 10 9.17 -2.34 25.52
N VAL A 11 9.92 -1.44 26.18
CA VAL A 11 9.57 0.00 26.30
C VAL A 11 9.52 0.74 24.95
N ARG A 12 10.36 0.41 23.96
CA ARG A 12 10.30 1.03 22.62
C ARG A 12 9.16 0.52 21.73
N VAL A 13 8.52 -0.59 22.11
CA VAL A 13 7.31 -1.14 21.44
C VAL A 13 6.04 -0.86 22.27
N LEU A 14 6.18 -0.49 23.55
CA LEU A 14 5.08 -0.36 24.52
C LEU A 14 4.20 0.87 24.33
N ALA A 15 4.75 1.98 23.85
CA ALA A 15 3.99 3.23 23.80
C ALA A 15 2.84 3.16 22.78
N GLY A 16 2.95 2.36 21.73
CA GLY A 16 1.98 2.27 20.63
C GLY A 16 0.71 1.44 20.83
N LEU A 17 0.44 0.88 22.01
CA LEU A 17 -0.65 -0.10 22.19
C LEU A 17 -1.64 0.20 23.34
N VAL A 18 -1.62 1.40 23.91
CA VAL A 18 -2.55 1.77 25.01
C VAL A 18 -3.98 2.06 24.51
N SER A 19 -4.16 2.47 23.25
CA SER A 19 -5.45 2.99 22.75
C SER A 19 -6.51 1.95 22.36
N ALA A 20 -6.17 0.67 22.23
CA ALA A 20 -7.12 -0.35 21.73
C ALA A 20 -8.17 -0.82 22.76
N ALA A 21 -8.05 -0.44 24.04
CA ALA A 21 -8.83 -1.01 25.13
C ALA A 21 -10.11 -0.23 25.52
N THR A 22 -10.38 0.93 24.91
CA THR A 22 -11.48 1.82 25.35
C THR A 22 -12.40 2.25 24.20
N ALA A 23 -12.99 1.28 23.51
CA ALA A 23 -14.02 1.51 22.49
C ALA A 23 -15.28 0.65 22.77
N PHE A 24 -15.93 0.88 23.92
CA PHE A 24 -17.26 0.36 24.19
C PHE A 24 -18.19 1.46 24.70
N THR A 25 -19.38 1.52 24.10
CA THR A 25 -20.52 2.39 24.42
C THR A 25 -20.32 3.91 24.35
N MET A 26 -20.93 4.54 23.33
CA MET A 26 -21.96 5.57 23.55
C MET A 26 -22.75 5.87 22.26
N ASN A 27 -24.05 5.59 22.27
CA ASN A 27 -25.00 6.11 21.28
C ASN A 27 -25.24 7.60 21.55
N VAL A 28 -25.05 8.48 20.56
CA VAL A 28 -25.66 9.83 20.56
C VAL A 28 -26.20 10.15 19.17
N VAL A 29 -27.42 10.67 19.16
CA VAL A 29 -28.23 10.99 17.98
C VAL A 29 -27.69 12.21 17.23
N ALA A 30 -27.65 12.15 15.90
CA ALA A 30 -27.31 13.29 15.04
C ALA A 30 -28.48 14.30 14.97
N PRO A 31 -28.24 15.62 15.16
CA PRO A 31 -29.26 16.63 14.89
C PRO A 31 -29.28 16.98 13.40
N GLN A 32 -30.45 16.84 12.77
CA GLN A 32 -30.71 17.45 11.47
C GLN A 32 -30.57 18.98 11.53
N LYS A 33 -30.11 19.60 10.45
CA LYS A 33 -30.51 20.98 10.13
C LYS A 33 -30.70 21.17 8.63
N SER A 34 -31.88 21.66 8.29
CA SER A 34 -32.29 22.05 6.96
C SER A 34 -31.81 23.47 6.62
N SER A 35 -31.56 23.72 5.34
CA SER A 35 -31.74 25.04 4.73
C SER A 35 -32.05 24.86 3.25
N SER A 36 -33.22 25.34 2.84
CA SER A 36 -33.78 25.32 1.49
C SER A 36 -33.44 26.60 0.71
N ILE A 37 -33.99 26.74 -0.52
CA ILE A 37 -34.13 27.99 -1.32
C ILE A 37 -32.82 28.41 -2.07
N GLU A 38 -32.79 28.76 -3.38
CA GLU A 38 -33.83 28.90 -4.41
C GLU A 38 -33.30 28.66 -5.85
N HIS A 39 -34.20 28.64 -6.85
CA HIS A 39 -33.86 28.67 -8.29
C HIS A 39 -33.40 30.06 -8.76
N VAL A 40 -32.44 30.11 -9.70
CA VAL A 40 -32.33 31.23 -10.67
C VAL A 40 -31.99 30.70 -12.06
N HIS A 41 -32.87 30.92 -13.03
CA HIS A 41 -32.63 30.77 -14.47
C HIS A 41 -32.28 32.14 -15.07
N ALA A 42 -31.18 32.28 -15.82
CA ALA A 42 -30.99 33.40 -16.76
C ALA A 42 -29.99 33.12 -17.89
N ASN A 43 -30.53 33.14 -19.11
CA ASN A 43 -29.93 33.03 -20.45
C ASN A 43 -28.51 33.59 -20.72
N VAL A 44 -27.72 32.75 -21.40
CA VAL A 44 -27.00 33.01 -22.67
C VAL A 44 -26.67 34.46 -23.05
N ARG A 45 -25.37 34.73 -23.24
CA ARG A 45 -24.85 35.53 -24.37
C ARG A 45 -23.48 35.02 -24.82
N ALA A 46 -23.32 34.85 -26.12
CA ALA A 46 -22.04 34.51 -26.73
C ALA A 46 -21.14 35.75 -26.84
N ASN A 47 -19.81 35.55 -26.76
CA ASN A 47 -18.83 36.44 -27.34
C ASN A 47 -17.61 35.62 -27.79
N VAL A 48 -17.23 35.80 -29.06
CA VAL A 48 -16.09 35.14 -29.70
C VAL A 48 -14.92 36.12 -29.71
N HIS A 49 -13.73 35.68 -29.27
CA HIS A 49 -12.45 36.09 -29.87
C HIS A 49 -11.27 35.20 -29.41
N THR A 50 -10.78 34.36 -30.34
CA THR A 50 -9.33 34.19 -30.70
C THR A 50 -8.31 34.86 -29.75
N ASN A 51 -7.25 34.26 -29.20
CA ASN A 51 -6.26 33.25 -29.66
C ASN A 51 -5.24 33.03 -28.49
N VAL A 52 -4.30 32.07 -28.42
CA VAL A 52 -3.91 30.87 -29.22
C VAL A 52 -3.09 29.93 -28.31
N HIS A 53 -3.19 28.60 -28.50
CA HIS A 53 -2.10 27.59 -28.41
C HIS A 53 -2.68 26.15 -28.37
N THR A 54 -3.12 25.66 -29.52
CA THR A 54 -3.47 24.24 -29.68
C THR A 54 -2.18 23.42 -29.75
N LYS A 55 -1.83 22.70 -28.67
CA LYS A 55 -0.99 21.51 -28.81
C LYS A 55 -1.82 20.44 -29.52
N SER A 56 -1.32 19.91 -30.62
CA SER A 56 -2.02 18.90 -31.42
C SER A 56 -2.27 17.64 -30.59
N VAL A 57 -3.54 17.24 -30.49
CA VAL A 57 -3.91 15.89 -30.05
C VAL A 57 -3.47 14.91 -31.14
N VAL A 58 -2.37 14.20 -30.90
CA VAL A 58 -1.98 13.07 -31.75
C VAL A 58 -2.95 11.93 -31.46
N LYS A 59 -3.82 11.62 -32.42
CA LYS A 59 -4.65 10.41 -32.37
C LYS A 59 -3.74 9.19 -32.52
N PRO A 60 -3.98 8.07 -31.81
CA PRO A 60 -3.20 6.85 -32.00
C PRO A 60 -3.29 6.39 -33.46
N ILE A 61 -2.12 6.09 -34.06
CA ILE A 61 -2.06 5.46 -35.38
C ILE A 61 -2.27 3.97 -35.17
N ILE A 62 -3.44 3.46 -35.56
CA ILE A 62 -3.69 2.01 -35.61
C ILE A 62 -2.89 1.44 -36.79
N GLN A 63 -1.73 0.85 -36.51
CA GLN A 63 -0.99 0.07 -37.49
C GLN A 63 -1.32 -1.41 -37.33
N SER A 64 -2.13 -1.95 -38.24
CA SER A 64 -2.50 -3.36 -38.26
C SER A 64 -1.35 -4.24 -38.79
N HIS A 65 -0.76 -5.06 -37.93
CA HIS A 65 -0.02 -6.25 -38.34
C HIS A 65 -0.69 -7.51 -37.75
N SER A 66 -0.62 -8.63 -38.47
CA SER A 66 -1.48 -9.79 -38.24
C SER A 66 -1.02 -10.66 -37.07
N GLY A 67 -1.85 -10.79 -36.04
CA GLY A 67 -1.67 -11.76 -34.96
C GLY A 67 -2.10 -11.21 -33.61
N THR A 68 -3.38 -11.36 -33.26
CA THR A 68 -3.94 -11.08 -31.92
C THR A 68 -3.56 -9.73 -31.31
N VAL A 69 -4.17 -8.64 -31.80
CA VAL A 69 -4.06 -7.32 -31.17
C VAL A 69 -4.75 -7.34 -29.80
N TYR A 70 -3.98 -7.29 -28.72
CA TYR A 70 -4.50 -6.86 -27.42
C TYR A 70 -4.54 -5.33 -27.38
N GLN A 71 -5.70 -4.78 -27.07
CA GLN A 71 -5.91 -3.35 -26.94
C GLN A 71 -5.48 -2.90 -25.54
N SER A 72 -4.18 -2.76 -25.29
CA SER A 72 -3.73 -2.11 -24.05
C SER A 72 -4.10 -0.62 -24.12
N SER A 73 -5.04 -0.18 -23.29
CA SER A 73 -5.23 1.27 -23.00
C SER A 73 -4.02 1.88 -22.29
N PHE A 74 -3.05 1.05 -21.91
CA PHE A 74 -1.84 1.42 -21.21
C PHE A 74 -0.82 2.03 -22.16
N ILE A 75 -0.63 3.33 -21.98
CA ILE A 75 0.43 4.08 -22.62
C ILE A 75 1.80 3.69 -22.04
N ASP A 76 2.82 3.76 -22.90
CA ASP A 76 4.22 3.85 -22.51
C ASP A 76 4.46 5.16 -21.72
N ASN A 77 5.59 5.25 -21.03
CA ASN A 77 5.98 6.48 -20.35
C ASN A 77 6.82 7.40 -21.24
N GLU A 78 6.80 8.70 -20.95
CA GLU A 78 7.53 9.73 -21.74
C GLU A 78 9.07 9.59 -21.68
N TYR A 79 9.58 8.62 -20.93
CA TYR A 79 10.99 8.34 -20.72
C TYR A 79 11.45 7.01 -21.36
N GLY A 80 10.60 6.37 -22.17
CA GLY A 80 10.94 5.19 -22.98
C GLY A 80 10.63 3.82 -22.37
N ALA A 81 10.08 3.77 -21.15
CA ALA A 81 9.59 2.51 -20.60
C ALA A 81 8.26 2.14 -21.26
N HIS A 82 8.14 0.91 -21.75
CA HIS A 82 7.10 0.52 -22.70
C HIS A 82 6.56 -0.90 -22.49
N TRP A 83 5.36 -1.14 -23.01
CA TRP A 83 4.75 -2.47 -23.04
C TRP A 83 5.18 -3.24 -24.29
N SER A 84 5.35 -4.56 -24.15
CA SER A 84 5.61 -5.48 -25.26
C SER A 84 4.75 -6.73 -25.11
N ASP A 85 4.23 -7.24 -26.22
CA ASP A 85 3.39 -8.44 -26.32
C ASP A 85 4.02 -9.56 -27.15
N ALA A 86 5.34 -9.47 -27.36
CA ALA A 86 6.13 -10.45 -28.10
C ALA A 86 5.88 -11.90 -27.61
N ASP A 87 5.77 -12.81 -28.58
CA ASP A 87 5.55 -14.26 -28.38
C ASP A 87 4.29 -14.63 -27.55
N GLY A 88 3.35 -13.69 -27.36
CA GLY A 88 2.10 -13.91 -26.63
C GLY A 88 2.23 -13.79 -25.11
N THR A 89 3.34 -13.26 -24.60
CA THR A 89 3.55 -12.96 -23.18
C THR A 89 3.78 -11.48 -22.97
N THR A 90 2.85 -10.80 -22.30
CA THR A 90 2.98 -9.38 -21.98
C THR A 90 4.20 -9.14 -21.08
N ALA A 91 5.06 -8.19 -21.43
CA ALA A 91 6.20 -7.74 -20.65
C ALA A 91 6.17 -6.21 -20.50
N PHE A 92 6.78 -5.71 -19.42
CA PHE A 92 7.08 -4.29 -19.27
C PHE A 92 8.59 -4.09 -19.27
N ILE A 93 9.05 -3.18 -20.12
CA ILE A 93 10.44 -3.00 -20.50
C ILE A 93 10.88 -1.59 -20.10
N ASP A 94 12.07 -1.44 -19.54
CA ASP A 94 12.63 -0.13 -19.19
C ASP A 94 13.22 0.58 -20.45
N GLY A 95 13.46 1.89 -20.38
CA GLY A 95 13.92 2.72 -21.50
C GLY A 95 15.37 2.45 -21.99
N ASN A 96 15.90 1.26 -21.72
CA ASN A 96 17.19 0.73 -22.15
C ASN A 96 17.03 -0.70 -22.70
N ASP A 97 15.79 -1.11 -22.98
CA ASP A 97 15.38 -2.44 -23.45
C ASP A 97 15.63 -3.59 -22.45
N ASP A 98 15.88 -3.26 -21.18
CA ASP A 98 15.95 -4.22 -20.06
C ASP A 98 14.52 -4.59 -19.59
N VAL A 99 14.16 -5.88 -19.60
CA VAL A 99 12.86 -6.36 -19.11
C VAL A 99 12.75 -6.16 -17.59
N PHE A 100 11.76 -5.37 -17.15
CA PHE A 100 11.48 -5.16 -15.72
C PHE A 100 10.70 -6.35 -15.12
N VAL A 101 9.60 -6.76 -15.79
CA VAL A 101 8.82 -7.96 -15.46
C VAL A 101 8.27 -8.63 -16.73
N ASN A 102 8.27 -9.97 -16.72
CA ASN A 102 7.56 -10.83 -17.68
C ASN A 102 6.17 -11.20 -17.13
N ASN A 103 5.24 -11.54 -18.01
CA ASN A 103 3.82 -11.74 -17.69
C ASN A 103 3.25 -10.57 -16.89
N ALA A 104 3.61 -9.37 -17.35
CA ALA A 104 3.31 -8.09 -16.74
C ALA A 104 1.80 -7.85 -16.69
N LYS A 105 1.37 -7.25 -15.58
CA LYS A 105 -0.01 -6.92 -15.26
C LYS A 105 -0.17 -5.42 -15.13
N ALA A 106 -1.11 -4.90 -15.90
CA ALA A 106 -1.34 -3.49 -16.06
C ALA A 106 -2.40 -3.04 -15.04
N VAL A 107 -1.92 -2.37 -13.98
CA VAL A 107 -2.68 -2.10 -12.76
C VAL A 107 -2.83 -0.60 -12.58
N ILE A 108 -4.05 -0.15 -12.26
CA ILE A 108 -4.29 1.23 -11.84
C ILE A 108 -4.21 1.35 -10.32
N ASP A 109 -3.87 2.51 -9.80
CA ASP A 109 -4.18 2.83 -8.39
C ASP A 109 -5.10 4.05 -8.29
N VAL A 110 -6.06 3.96 -7.37
CA VAL A 110 -7.25 4.83 -7.37
C VAL A 110 -7.72 5.19 -5.96
N SER A 111 -8.33 6.37 -5.87
CA SER A 111 -8.85 6.97 -4.64
C SER A 111 -10.05 7.87 -4.94
N GLU A 112 -10.54 8.64 -3.96
CA GLU A 112 -11.53 9.69 -4.20
C GLU A 112 -11.11 10.74 -5.25
N HIS A 113 -9.82 10.84 -5.57
CA HIS A 113 -9.32 11.79 -6.57
C HIS A 113 -9.77 11.45 -7.99
N GLN A 114 -10.02 10.17 -8.29
CA GLN A 114 -10.61 9.69 -9.55
C GLN A 114 -12.15 9.80 -9.55
N LYS A 115 -12.77 10.30 -8.47
CA LYS A 115 -14.23 10.48 -8.31
C LYS A 115 -14.98 9.16 -8.51
N GLU A 116 -16.16 9.22 -9.12
CA GLU A 116 -16.93 8.02 -9.48
C GLU A 116 -16.40 7.42 -10.79
N ILE A 117 -16.00 6.15 -10.73
CA ILE A 117 -15.40 5.40 -11.84
C ILE A 117 -16.46 4.50 -12.52
N ASP A 118 -16.48 4.46 -13.84
CA ASP A 118 -17.18 3.41 -14.61
C ASP A 118 -16.29 2.16 -14.66
N TRP A 119 -16.54 1.23 -13.73
CA TRP A 119 -15.72 0.03 -13.60
C TRP A 119 -15.98 -1.02 -14.69
N ASP A 120 -17.13 -0.99 -15.37
CA ASP A 120 -17.38 -1.84 -16.54
C ASP A 120 -16.54 -1.36 -17.73
N ALA A 121 -16.45 -0.04 -17.95
CA ALA A 121 -15.55 0.57 -18.94
C ALA A 121 -14.06 0.31 -18.62
N VAL A 122 -13.63 0.49 -17.36
CA VAL A 122 -12.26 0.18 -16.93
C VAL A 122 -11.89 -1.29 -17.17
N LYS A 123 -12.82 -2.22 -16.91
CA LYS A 123 -12.60 -3.64 -17.22
C LYS A 123 -12.53 -3.89 -18.73
N ALA A 124 -13.36 -3.20 -19.51
CA ALA A 124 -13.37 -3.34 -20.97
C ALA A 124 -12.11 -2.75 -21.64
N SER A 125 -11.44 -1.78 -21.01
CA SER A 125 -10.18 -1.19 -21.52
C SER A 125 -8.95 -2.09 -21.34
N GLY A 126 -9.09 -3.25 -20.68
CA GLY A 126 -8.03 -4.23 -20.48
C GLY A 126 -7.27 -4.12 -19.16
N VAL A 127 -7.79 -3.41 -18.16
CA VAL A 127 -7.14 -3.32 -16.83
C VAL A 127 -7.09 -4.67 -16.13
N ASP A 128 -5.89 -5.13 -15.76
CA ASP A 128 -5.65 -6.41 -15.08
C ASP A 128 -5.96 -6.37 -13.58
N GLY A 129 -5.96 -5.18 -12.96
CA GLY A 129 -6.26 -5.03 -11.53
C GLY A 129 -6.19 -3.59 -11.02
N ALA A 130 -6.49 -3.42 -9.73
CA ALA A 130 -6.48 -2.11 -9.07
C ALA A 130 -5.90 -2.13 -7.65
N ILE A 131 -5.15 -1.12 -7.24
CA ILE A 131 -4.81 -0.86 -5.83
C ILE A 131 -5.67 0.31 -5.33
N ILE A 132 -6.52 0.07 -4.34
CA ILE A 132 -7.55 1.04 -3.92
C ILE A 132 -7.14 1.71 -2.59
N ARG A 133 -7.16 3.04 -2.51
CA ARG A 133 -7.00 3.74 -1.23
C ARG A 133 -8.18 3.43 -0.33
N ILE A 134 -7.93 2.88 0.86
CA ILE A 134 -8.98 2.64 1.85
C ILE A 134 -9.11 3.80 2.85
N SER A 135 -7.99 4.45 3.19
CA SER A 135 -7.91 5.53 4.18
C SER A 135 -6.59 6.29 4.04
N TYR A 136 -6.37 7.26 4.92
CA TYR A 136 -5.10 7.94 5.19
C TYR A 136 -5.01 8.24 6.69
N GLY A 137 -3.84 8.10 7.31
CA GLY A 137 -3.71 8.19 8.76
C GLY A 137 -4.55 7.13 9.50
N TRP A 138 -5.13 7.50 10.64
CA TRP A 138 -6.05 6.66 11.42
C TRP A 138 -7.27 7.45 11.89
N ASP A 139 -8.39 6.77 12.12
CA ASP A 139 -9.68 7.32 12.57
C ASP A 139 -10.30 8.39 11.65
N ASN A 140 -9.74 8.62 10.46
CA ASN A 140 -10.32 9.45 9.39
C ASN A 140 -11.50 8.79 8.66
N GLY A 141 -11.72 7.49 8.89
CA GLY A 141 -12.75 6.71 8.20
C GLY A 141 -12.30 6.21 6.82
N TYR A 142 -13.26 5.90 5.95
CA TYR A 142 -12.96 5.50 4.58
C TYR A 142 -12.62 6.71 3.69
N ASP A 143 -11.69 6.53 2.75
CA ASP A 143 -11.66 7.33 1.53
C ASP A 143 -13.04 7.29 0.86
N LYS A 144 -13.51 8.43 0.32
CA LYS A 144 -14.91 8.60 -0.12
C LYS A 144 -15.34 7.60 -1.20
N GLN A 145 -14.42 7.00 -1.95
CA GLN A 145 -14.72 6.03 -3.00
C GLN A 145 -14.32 4.59 -2.65
N ALA A 146 -13.64 4.36 -1.52
CA ALA A 146 -13.11 3.03 -1.14
C ALA A 146 -14.18 1.93 -1.19
N LEU A 147 -15.33 2.13 -0.53
CA LEU A 147 -16.38 1.12 -0.46
C LEU A 147 -16.98 0.80 -1.83
N ARG A 148 -17.21 1.82 -2.68
CA ARG A 148 -17.73 1.65 -4.04
C ARG A 148 -16.71 0.88 -4.89
N ASN A 149 -15.46 1.34 -4.92
CA ASN A 149 -14.39 0.72 -5.70
C ASN A 149 -14.14 -0.74 -5.29
N ILE A 150 -14.10 -1.04 -3.99
CA ILE A 150 -13.99 -2.43 -3.49
C ILE A 150 -15.19 -3.27 -3.93
N SER A 151 -16.42 -2.74 -3.82
CA SER A 151 -17.63 -3.48 -4.22
C SER A 151 -17.67 -3.76 -5.73
N GLU A 152 -17.19 -2.85 -6.55
CA GLU A 152 -17.20 -2.96 -8.00
C GLU A 152 -16.11 -3.91 -8.51
N CYS A 153 -14.89 -3.84 -7.95
CA CYS A 153 -13.86 -4.84 -8.22
C CYS A 153 -14.35 -6.25 -7.83
N LYS A 154 -15.05 -6.40 -6.70
CA LYS A 154 -15.66 -7.67 -6.31
C LYS A 154 -16.78 -8.12 -7.25
N ARG A 155 -17.69 -7.21 -7.64
CA ARG A 155 -18.80 -7.50 -8.59
C ARG A 155 -18.27 -8.01 -9.94
N LEU A 156 -17.20 -7.39 -10.42
CA LEU A 156 -16.63 -7.66 -11.73
C LEU A 156 -15.52 -8.73 -11.71
N GLY A 157 -15.08 -9.18 -10.54
CA GLY A 157 -13.94 -10.09 -10.41
C GLY A 157 -12.63 -9.46 -10.88
N ILE A 158 -12.46 -8.15 -10.71
CA ILE A 158 -11.20 -7.45 -10.98
C ILE A 158 -10.24 -7.72 -9.81
N PRO A 159 -9.06 -8.32 -10.05
CA PRO A 159 -8.02 -8.49 -9.03
C PRO A 159 -7.67 -7.17 -8.35
N PHE A 160 -7.68 -7.12 -7.02
CA PHE A 160 -7.39 -5.88 -6.31
C PHE A 160 -6.45 -6.04 -5.11
N GLY A 161 -5.85 -4.91 -4.74
CA GLY A 161 -5.11 -4.66 -3.51
C GLY A 161 -5.63 -3.40 -2.85
N ILE A 162 -5.02 -3.04 -1.73
CA ILE A 162 -5.43 -1.90 -0.91
C ILE A 162 -4.20 -1.07 -0.56
N TYR A 163 -4.31 0.25 -0.45
CA TYR A 163 -3.27 1.06 0.17
C TYR A 163 -3.82 2.04 1.21
N MET A 164 -2.94 2.49 2.11
CA MET A 164 -3.24 3.57 3.06
C MET A 164 -2.03 4.49 3.21
N TYR A 165 -2.27 5.77 2.94
CA TYR A 165 -1.30 6.86 3.02
C TYR A 165 -0.99 7.19 4.49
N SER A 166 0.29 7.14 4.88
CA SER A 166 0.70 7.37 6.26
C SER A 166 0.88 8.86 6.60
N TYR A 167 0.50 9.22 7.83
CA TYR A 167 0.88 10.47 8.50
C TYR A 167 1.68 10.21 9.79
N ALA A 168 2.23 9.01 9.97
CA ALA A 168 2.92 8.61 11.19
C ALA A 168 4.21 9.42 11.46
N GLU A 169 4.39 9.87 12.71
CA GLU A 169 5.60 10.51 13.23
C GLU A 169 6.48 9.54 14.04
N LYS A 170 5.91 8.42 14.49
CA LYS A 170 6.52 7.45 15.43
C LYS A 170 5.79 6.10 15.42
N ALA A 171 6.40 5.09 16.05
CA ALA A 171 5.92 3.71 16.08
C ALA A 171 4.45 3.57 16.58
N GLU A 172 4.04 4.47 17.47
CA GLU A 172 2.69 4.58 18.04
C GLU A 172 1.64 4.83 16.96
N ASP A 173 1.94 5.75 16.06
CA ASP A 173 1.04 6.19 15.02
C ASP A 173 0.93 5.08 13.96
N GLY A 174 2.05 4.44 13.60
CA GLY A 174 2.04 3.25 12.75
C GLY A 174 1.22 2.08 13.33
N ALA A 175 1.18 1.92 14.67
CA ALA A 175 0.31 0.95 15.32
C ALA A 175 -1.18 1.36 15.27
N ALA A 176 -1.50 2.65 15.42
CA ALA A 176 -2.86 3.17 15.27
C ALA A 176 -3.37 3.03 13.83
N GLU A 177 -2.56 3.43 12.85
CA GLU A 177 -2.76 3.23 11.42
C GLU A 177 -2.99 1.74 11.10
N GLY A 178 -2.12 0.85 11.57
CA GLY A 178 -2.26 -0.59 11.36
C GLY A 178 -3.52 -1.19 11.99
N ALA A 179 -4.02 -0.63 13.10
CA ALA A 179 -5.26 -1.08 13.74
C ALA A 179 -6.50 -0.57 13.00
N ASP A 180 -6.48 0.68 12.52
CA ASP A 180 -7.61 1.28 11.81
C ASP A 180 -7.81 0.64 10.43
N ILE A 181 -6.74 0.41 9.65
CA ILE A 181 -6.86 -0.30 8.36
C ILE A 181 -7.43 -1.71 8.53
N VAL A 182 -7.08 -2.44 9.60
CA VAL A 182 -7.68 -3.76 9.91
C VAL A 182 -9.17 -3.65 10.21
N LYS A 183 -9.60 -2.60 10.91
CA LYS A 183 -11.01 -2.29 11.21
C LYS A 183 -11.76 -1.93 9.92
N LEU A 184 -11.19 -1.10 9.05
CA LEU A 184 -11.77 -0.68 7.78
C LEU A 184 -11.85 -1.83 6.77
N LEU A 185 -10.81 -2.66 6.62
CA LEU A 185 -10.84 -3.85 5.76
C LEU A 185 -12.00 -4.78 6.15
N LYS A 186 -12.16 -5.06 7.45
CA LYS A 186 -13.26 -5.89 7.96
C LYS A 186 -14.63 -5.24 7.76
N GLY A 187 -14.74 -3.93 7.97
CA GLY A 187 -15.99 -3.19 7.75
C GLY A 187 -16.40 -3.12 6.27
N ALA A 188 -15.43 -3.10 5.36
CA ALA A 188 -15.64 -3.23 3.91
C ALA A 188 -15.86 -4.69 3.45
N GLY A 189 -15.87 -5.65 4.39
CA GLY A 189 -16.01 -7.08 4.09
C GLY A 189 -14.83 -7.66 3.29
N VAL A 190 -13.63 -7.09 3.39
CA VAL A 190 -12.41 -7.55 2.69
C VAL A 190 -11.67 -8.57 3.55
N SER A 191 -11.71 -9.83 3.13
CA SER A 191 -10.93 -10.93 3.69
C SER A 191 -9.48 -10.94 3.17
N PRO A 192 -8.52 -11.62 3.83
CA PRO A 192 -7.16 -11.82 3.28
C PRO A 192 -7.12 -12.58 1.94
N ASP A 193 -8.14 -13.39 1.66
CA ASP A 193 -8.23 -14.21 0.45
C ASP A 193 -8.79 -13.43 -0.74
N ASP A 194 -9.59 -12.38 -0.50
CA ASP A 194 -10.12 -11.48 -1.54
C ASP A 194 -9.01 -10.69 -2.27
N LEU A 195 -7.85 -10.54 -1.63
CA LEU A 195 -6.76 -9.68 -2.08
C LEU A 195 -5.82 -10.45 -3.02
N THR A 196 -5.80 -10.10 -4.31
CA THR A 196 -4.78 -10.61 -5.24
C THR A 196 -3.46 -9.88 -5.04
N TYR A 197 -3.53 -8.56 -4.88
CA TYR A 197 -2.40 -7.69 -4.60
C TYR A 197 -2.30 -7.40 -3.09
N PRO A 198 -1.12 -7.00 -2.57
CA PRO A 198 -0.95 -6.69 -1.16
C PRO A 198 -1.86 -5.59 -0.61
N VAL A 199 -1.96 -5.56 0.72
CA VAL A 199 -2.20 -4.32 1.45
C VAL A 199 -0.87 -3.57 1.53
N TYR A 200 -0.84 -2.37 0.97
CA TYR A 200 0.31 -1.49 0.91
C TYR A 200 0.28 -0.45 2.02
N TYR A 201 1.42 -0.29 2.69
CA TYR A 201 1.70 0.89 3.50
C TYR A 201 2.38 1.92 2.62
N ASP A 202 1.69 3.04 2.40
CA ASP A 202 2.14 4.11 1.52
C ASP A 202 2.88 5.16 2.35
N LEU A 203 4.18 5.30 2.06
CA LEU A 203 5.14 6.11 2.81
C LEU A 203 5.78 7.17 1.92
N GLU A 204 5.28 8.39 2.04
CA GLU A 204 5.79 9.56 1.34
C GLU A 204 6.25 10.66 2.30
N ARG A 205 6.90 11.69 1.74
CA ARG A 205 7.14 12.95 2.44
C ARG A 205 5.83 13.75 2.56
N TRP A 206 5.00 13.36 3.51
CA TRP A 206 3.75 14.01 3.81
C TRP A 206 3.91 15.45 4.33
N THR A 207 2.82 16.22 4.30
CA THR A 207 2.75 17.56 4.90
C THR A 207 1.46 17.70 5.71
N TRP A 208 1.60 17.99 7.00
CA TRP A 208 0.48 18.23 7.92
C TRP A 208 0.83 19.37 8.87
N ARG A 209 -0.09 20.33 9.05
CA ARG A 209 0.18 21.58 9.77
C ARG A 209 0.44 21.32 11.26
N GLY A 210 1.66 21.61 11.71
CA GLY A 210 2.09 21.45 13.10
C GLY A 210 2.85 20.14 13.38
N HIS A 211 2.90 19.25 12.40
CA HIS A 211 3.52 17.93 12.45
C HIS A 211 4.64 17.83 11.42
N GLN A 212 5.59 16.89 11.54
CA GLN A 212 6.69 16.72 10.59
C GLN A 212 6.98 15.22 10.30
N PRO A 213 7.17 14.83 9.02
CA PRO A 213 7.57 13.47 8.70
C PRO A 213 8.95 13.15 9.31
N PRO A 214 9.18 11.92 9.80
CA PRO A 214 10.48 11.50 10.26
C PRO A 214 11.59 11.69 9.21
N THR A 215 12.81 11.91 9.68
CA THR A 215 14.01 11.99 8.82
C THR A 215 14.96 10.81 9.02
N SER A 216 14.71 9.98 10.04
CA SER A 216 15.53 8.82 10.41
C SER A 216 14.93 7.52 9.87
N PRO A 217 15.68 6.73 9.07
CA PRO A 217 15.23 5.40 8.62
C PRO A 217 14.90 4.43 9.74
N TYR A 218 15.47 4.60 10.93
CA TYR A 218 15.15 3.76 12.09
C TYR A 218 13.80 4.09 12.71
N VAL A 219 13.37 5.36 12.67
CA VAL A 219 12.01 5.74 13.11
C VAL A 219 10.98 5.20 12.13
N TYR A 220 11.25 5.31 10.83
CA TYR A 220 10.39 4.68 9.81
C TYR A 220 10.38 3.15 9.88
N GLN A 221 11.49 2.51 10.24
CA GLN A 221 11.52 1.05 10.47
C GLN A 221 10.57 0.66 11.60
N ASP A 222 10.59 1.37 12.72
CA ASP A 222 9.71 1.10 13.87
C ASP A 222 8.22 1.40 13.53
N ILE A 223 7.94 2.45 12.74
CA ILE A 223 6.61 2.74 12.16
C ILE A 223 6.11 1.57 11.29
N VAL A 224 6.88 1.17 10.28
CA VAL A 224 6.53 0.07 9.36
C VAL A 224 6.29 -1.21 10.11
N ALA A 225 7.13 -1.53 11.09
CA ALA A 225 7.00 -2.76 11.84
C ALA A 225 5.79 -2.76 12.78
N SER A 226 5.45 -1.63 13.40
CA SER A 226 4.25 -1.47 14.20
C SER A 226 2.98 -1.65 13.37
N TRP A 227 2.90 -1.03 12.19
CA TRP A 227 1.81 -1.22 11.23
C TRP A 227 1.68 -2.69 10.80
N TRP A 228 2.78 -3.27 10.30
CA TRP A 228 2.86 -4.64 9.80
C TRP A 228 2.43 -5.67 10.86
N ASN A 229 2.77 -5.41 12.13
CA ASN A 229 2.37 -6.26 13.24
C ASN A 229 0.86 -6.30 13.47
N GLN A 230 0.11 -5.22 13.22
CA GLN A 230 -1.35 -5.23 13.37
C GLN A 230 -2.00 -6.10 12.29
N LEU A 231 -1.61 -5.92 11.03
CA LEU A 231 -2.16 -6.65 9.90
C LEU A 231 -1.85 -8.16 9.98
N VAL A 232 -0.60 -8.52 10.28
CA VAL A 232 -0.20 -9.92 10.54
C VAL A 232 -0.94 -10.50 11.75
N SER A 233 -1.21 -9.70 12.79
CA SER A 233 -2.01 -10.14 13.95
C SER A 233 -3.49 -10.36 13.63
N ALA A 234 -3.99 -9.77 12.54
CA ALA A 234 -5.36 -9.88 12.06
C ALA A 234 -5.54 -10.91 10.93
N GLY A 235 -4.46 -11.55 10.46
CA GLY A 235 -4.47 -12.59 9.43
C GLY A 235 -4.12 -12.12 8.01
N TYR A 236 -3.76 -10.84 7.83
CA TYR A 236 -3.32 -10.33 6.54
C TYR A 236 -1.81 -10.54 6.38
N HIS A 237 -1.42 -11.36 5.40
CA HIS A 237 -0.02 -11.75 5.14
C HIS A 237 0.51 -11.28 3.76
N LYS A 238 -0.40 -10.89 2.86
CA LYS A 238 -0.11 -10.23 1.58
C LYS A 238 0.11 -8.74 1.85
N LEU A 239 1.34 -8.37 2.23
CA LEU A 239 1.70 -7.02 2.68
C LEU A 239 2.88 -6.48 1.88
N GLY A 240 2.92 -5.16 1.67
CA GLY A 240 4.04 -4.48 1.02
C GLY A 240 4.20 -3.04 1.52
N VAL A 241 5.37 -2.47 1.29
CA VAL A 241 5.62 -1.03 1.37
C VAL A 241 5.57 -0.45 -0.05
N TYR A 242 4.94 0.70 -0.19
CA TYR A 242 5.02 1.58 -1.34
C TYR A 242 5.75 2.87 -0.98
N SER A 243 6.56 3.38 -1.90
CA SER A 243 7.17 4.71 -1.83
C SER A 243 7.81 5.07 -3.18
N TYR A 244 8.15 6.35 -3.39
CA TYR A 244 8.95 6.78 -4.54
C TYR A 244 10.45 6.54 -4.34
N ALA A 245 11.16 6.22 -5.43
CA ALA A 245 12.55 5.75 -5.42
C ALA A 245 13.56 6.66 -4.67
N ASN A 246 13.33 7.97 -4.66
CA ASN A 246 14.19 8.92 -3.92
C ASN A 246 14.00 8.80 -2.40
N TYR A 247 12.78 8.65 -1.91
CA TYR A 247 12.51 8.53 -0.47
C TYR A 247 13.12 7.25 0.12
N LEU A 248 13.07 6.15 -0.65
CA LEU A 248 13.72 4.86 -0.35
C LEU A 248 15.24 4.97 -0.19
N ARG A 249 15.91 5.91 -0.89
CA ARG A 249 17.34 6.20 -0.70
C ARG A 249 17.64 7.19 0.43
N GLY A 250 16.64 7.95 0.86
CA GLY A 250 16.74 8.98 1.89
C GLY A 250 16.11 8.53 3.22
N PRO A 251 15.03 9.16 3.71
CA PRO A 251 14.42 8.84 5.00
C PRO A 251 13.93 7.40 5.17
N LEU A 252 13.70 6.63 4.10
CA LEU A 252 13.32 5.22 4.17
C LEU A 252 14.50 4.25 3.91
N ASN A 253 15.75 4.73 3.99
CA ASN A 253 16.96 3.92 3.77
C ASN A 253 17.25 2.96 4.94
N SER A 254 16.41 1.93 5.08
CA SER A 254 16.60 0.81 6.00
C SER A 254 16.37 -0.51 5.25
N GLN A 255 17.29 -1.46 5.46
CA GLN A 255 17.17 -2.82 4.93
C GLN A 255 15.82 -3.47 5.27
N TYR A 256 15.29 -3.24 6.48
CA TYR A 256 14.01 -3.78 6.92
C TYR A 256 12.84 -3.30 6.04
N ILE A 257 12.90 -2.03 5.60
CA ILE A 257 11.90 -1.41 4.72
C ILE A 257 12.11 -1.86 3.29
N HIS A 258 13.36 -1.87 2.80
CA HIS A 258 13.71 -2.29 1.43
C HIS A 258 13.30 -3.74 1.14
N GLU A 259 13.55 -4.65 2.07
CA GLU A 259 13.10 -6.05 2.02
C GLU A 259 11.57 -6.22 1.96
N ARG A 260 10.82 -5.19 2.36
CA ARG A 260 9.34 -5.16 2.36
C ARG A 260 8.76 -4.30 1.23
N THR A 261 9.61 -3.60 0.48
CA THR A 261 9.19 -2.70 -0.60
C THR A 261 8.98 -3.51 -1.86
N SER A 262 7.72 -3.68 -2.27
CA SER A 262 7.36 -4.42 -3.48
C SER A 262 6.72 -3.56 -4.56
N TRP A 263 6.46 -2.28 -4.28
CA TRP A 263 5.89 -1.32 -5.21
C TRP A 263 6.65 0.01 -5.12
N VAL A 264 7.14 0.52 -6.25
CA VAL A 264 7.97 1.74 -6.28
C VAL A 264 7.49 2.71 -7.35
N ALA A 265 7.34 3.99 -6.99
CA ALA A 265 7.13 5.07 -7.96
C ALA A 265 8.44 5.64 -8.52
N SER A 266 8.51 5.75 -9.85
CA SER A 266 9.59 6.42 -10.57
C SER A 266 9.12 6.79 -11.97
N TYR A 267 8.81 8.06 -12.20
CA TYR A 267 8.43 8.58 -13.53
C TYR A 267 9.71 8.92 -14.30
N GLY A 268 10.33 7.89 -14.87
CA GLY A 268 11.65 7.96 -15.50
C GLY A 268 11.90 6.74 -16.38
N SER A 269 13.07 6.66 -17.01
CA SER A 269 13.38 5.55 -17.94
C SER A 269 13.59 4.21 -17.25
N ARG A 270 13.72 4.18 -15.91
CA ARG A 270 13.83 2.97 -15.10
C ARG A 270 13.06 3.15 -13.78
N VAL A 271 12.67 2.02 -13.15
CA VAL A 271 12.15 2.00 -11.76
C VAL A 271 13.11 2.66 -10.76
N GLY A 272 14.40 2.70 -11.08
CA GLY A 272 15.39 3.51 -10.38
C GLY A 272 15.69 3.08 -8.94
N PHE A 273 15.13 1.97 -8.46
CA PHE A 273 15.38 1.38 -7.14
C PHE A 273 15.32 -0.16 -7.24
N PRO A 274 16.23 -0.91 -6.59
CA PRO A 274 16.23 -2.37 -6.66
C PRO A 274 15.10 -2.98 -5.81
N ILE A 275 14.11 -3.59 -6.46
CA ILE A 275 13.04 -4.35 -5.79
C ILE A 275 13.52 -5.79 -5.58
N SER A 276 13.80 -6.15 -4.32
CA SER A 276 14.29 -7.47 -3.93
C SER A 276 13.19 -8.51 -3.67
N THR A 277 11.93 -8.08 -3.54
CA THR A 277 10.78 -8.97 -3.34
C THR A 277 10.42 -9.75 -4.62
N ALA A 278 9.81 -10.93 -4.44
CA ALA A 278 9.35 -11.76 -5.54
C ALA A 278 8.23 -11.08 -6.35
N LEU A 279 7.27 -10.41 -5.71
CA LEU A 279 6.35 -9.49 -6.40
C LEU A 279 7.07 -8.16 -6.64
N ARG A 280 6.94 -7.61 -7.85
CA ARG A 280 7.45 -6.30 -8.23
C ARG A 280 6.33 -5.46 -8.84
N GLY A 281 6.24 -4.21 -8.43
CA GLY A 281 5.38 -3.19 -8.99
C GLY A 281 6.17 -1.92 -9.26
N TRP A 282 5.99 -1.34 -10.44
CA TRP A 282 6.54 -0.03 -10.80
C TRP A 282 5.41 0.89 -11.23
N GLN A 283 5.14 1.93 -10.44
CA GLN A 283 4.29 3.05 -10.85
C GLN A 283 5.13 3.95 -11.78
N TYR A 284 4.82 3.87 -13.07
CA TYR A 284 5.68 4.40 -14.13
C TYR A 284 5.21 5.75 -14.69
N THR A 285 3.96 6.13 -14.39
CA THR A 285 3.40 7.47 -14.67
C THR A 285 2.21 7.78 -13.75
N SER A 286 2.01 9.07 -13.47
CA SER A 286 0.82 9.65 -12.82
C SER A 286 -0.05 10.49 -13.79
N ASP A 287 0.22 10.39 -15.09
CA ASP A 287 -0.44 11.13 -16.18
C ASP A 287 -1.15 10.16 -17.15
N GLY A 288 -1.55 8.98 -16.65
CA GLY A 288 -2.28 7.98 -17.41
C GLY A 288 -3.73 8.37 -17.71
N SER A 289 -4.29 7.76 -18.75
CA SER A 289 -5.68 7.90 -19.17
C SER A 289 -6.27 6.50 -19.39
N VAL A 290 -7.41 6.20 -18.80
CA VAL A 290 -8.10 4.91 -18.87
C VAL A 290 -9.58 5.15 -19.08
N ASP A 291 -10.18 4.45 -20.04
CA ASP A 291 -11.61 4.57 -20.33
C ASP A 291 -12.45 4.23 -19.09
N GLY A 292 -13.41 5.09 -18.74
CA GLY A 292 -14.19 5.00 -17.51
C GLY A 292 -13.65 5.78 -16.31
N ILE A 293 -12.49 6.45 -16.44
CA ILE A 293 -11.94 7.35 -15.42
C ILE A 293 -11.84 8.79 -15.94
N ASP A 294 -12.47 9.72 -15.22
CA ASP A 294 -12.48 11.15 -15.55
C ASP A 294 -11.17 11.85 -15.15
N GLY A 295 -10.24 11.96 -16.10
CA GLY A 295 -8.98 12.67 -15.93
C GLY A 295 -7.80 11.72 -15.79
N ARG A 296 -6.93 11.97 -14.82
CA ARG A 296 -5.67 11.23 -14.68
C ARG A 296 -5.78 10.06 -13.71
N VAL A 297 -5.09 8.99 -14.05
CA VAL A 297 -4.91 7.81 -13.21
C VAL A 297 -3.45 7.38 -13.23
N ASP A 298 -3.00 6.90 -12.08
CA ASP A 298 -1.67 6.36 -11.88
C ASP A 298 -1.58 4.95 -12.49
N LEU A 299 -0.55 4.69 -13.31
CA LEU A 299 -0.39 3.43 -14.04
C LEU A 299 0.83 2.66 -13.56
N ASN A 300 0.63 1.35 -13.42
CA ASN A 300 1.59 0.44 -12.83
C ASN A 300 1.80 -0.79 -13.70
N ALA A 301 3.06 -1.21 -13.80
CA ALA A 301 3.42 -2.54 -14.26
C ALA A 301 3.75 -3.42 -13.06
N PHE A 302 2.95 -4.47 -12.84
CA PHE A 302 3.19 -5.48 -11.81
C PHE A 302 3.57 -6.83 -12.40
N GLY A 303 4.37 -7.61 -11.68
CA GLY A 303 4.68 -8.99 -12.09
C GLY A 303 5.52 -9.70 -11.05
N MET A 304 5.60 -11.02 -11.16
CA MET A 304 6.52 -11.81 -10.35
C MET A 304 7.91 -11.82 -10.99
N ALA A 305 8.97 -11.72 -10.20
CA ALA A 305 10.36 -11.73 -10.66
C ALA A 305 10.73 -13.00 -11.46
N GLY A 306 10.04 -14.12 -11.21
CA GLY A 306 10.15 -15.37 -11.97
C GLY A 306 9.10 -15.56 -13.07
N GLY A 307 8.29 -14.54 -13.41
CA GLY A 307 7.25 -14.60 -14.44
C GLY A 307 6.01 -15.45 -14.13
N GLY A 308 5.87 -15.96 -12.90
CA GLY A 308 4.68 -16.70 -12.47
C GLY A 308 3.46 -15.79 -12.21
N GLU A 309 2.28 -16.40 -12.00
CA GLU A 309 1.06 -15.68 -11.63
C GLU A 309 1.24 -14.90 -10.30
N ILE A 310 0.62 -13.72 -10.22
CA ILE A 310 0.63 -12.89 -9.03
C ILE A 310 -0.22 -13.55 -7.94
N ASN A 311 0.46 -14.04 -6.90
CA ASN A 311 -0.15 -14.68 -5.72
C ASN A 311 0.10 -13.91 -4.41
N GLY A 312 0.48 -12.63 -4.52
CA GLY A 312 0.46 -11.64 -3.43
C GLY A 312 1.44 -11.86 -2.27
N VAL A 313 2.40 -12.78 -2.38
CA VAL A 313 3.22 -13.19 -1.23
C VAL A 313 4.18 -12.09 -0.77
N SER A 314 4.06 -11.71 0.52
CA SER A 314 5.24 -11.26 1.26
C SER A 314 6.00 -12.48 1.75
N GLU A 315 7.26 -12.64 1.36
CA GLU A 315 8.10 -13.74 1.87
C GLU A 315 8.30 -13.64 3.39
N PHE A 316 8.22 -12.41 3.91
CA PHE A 316 8.34 -12.08 5.33
C PHE A 316 7.12 -12.52 6.16
N GLY A 317 5.89 -12.44 5.63
CA GLY A 317 4.71 -12.97 6.33
C GLY A 317 4.85 -14.46 6.67
N ASN A 318 5.37 -15.25 5.73
CA ASN A 318 5.66 -16.68 5.92
C ASN A 318 6.94 -16.96 6.72
N THR A 319 7.91 -16.03 6.73
CA THR A 319 9.16 -16.20 7.51
C THR A 319 8.96 -15.84 8.98
N ILE A 320 8.03 -14.93 9.29
CA ILE A 320 7.58 -14.64 10.65
C ILE A 320 6.90 -15.86 11.30
N THR A 321 6.13 -16.64 10.53
CA THR A 321 5.38 -17.80 11.03
C THR A 321 6.16 -19.12 11.00
N LYS A 322 7.16 -19.27 10.12
CA LYS A 322 8.06 -20.44 10.08
C LYS A 322 8.83 -20.61 11.41
N PRO A 323 8.81 -21.79 12.05
CA PRO A 323 9.60 -22.07 13.24
C PRO A 323 11.09 -21.75 13.04
N ASN A 324 11.70 -21.05 13.99
CA ASN A 324 13.15 -20.89 14.01
C ASN A 324 13.77 -22.24 14.40
N SER A 325 14.65 -22.82 13.58
CA SER A 325 15.26 -24.13 13.84
C SER A 325 16.06 -24.19 15.16
N SER A 326 16.39 -23.04 15.74
CA SER A 326 17.05 -22.90 17.06
C SER A 326 16.10 -22.66 18.25
N LYS A 327 14.79 -22.51 18.05
CA LYS A 327 13.80 -22.30 19.14
C LYS A 327 12.44 -22.94 18.85
N PRO A 328 11.88 -23.77 19.76
CA PRO A 328 10.58 -24.38 19.56
C PRO A 328 9.44 -23.36 19.36
N SER A 329 8.72 -23.51 18.26
CA SER A 329 7.43 -22.84 18.05
C SER A 329 6.36 -23.42 18.98
N GLY A 330 5.54 -22.57 19.58
CA GLY A 330 4.46 -22.99 20.49
C GLY A 330 4.85 -22.98 21.97
N GLU A 331 6.11 -22.70 22.31
CA GLU A 331 6.51 -22.49 23.70
C GLU A 331 5.68 -21.36 24.35
N THR A 332 5.09 -21.68 25.49
CA THR A 332 4.40 -20.72 26.36
C THR A 332 5.26 -20.48 27.60
N ARG A 333 5.75 -19.26 27.80
CA ARG A 333 6.61 -18.86 28.92
C ARG A 333 5.89 -17.83 29.80
N ASN A 334 6.21 -17.77 31.10
CA ASN A 334 5.70 -16.72 31.98
C ASN A 334 6.84 -15.79 32.42
N TYR A 335 6.67 -14.49 32.22
CA TYR A 335 7.61 -13.46 32.65
C TYR A 335 6.86 -12.39 33.45
N GLY A 336 6.94 -12.48 34.79
CA GLY A 336 6.41 -11.44 35.68
C GLY A 336 4.92 -11.14 35.49
N GLY A 337 4.09 -12.15 35.25
CA GLY A 337 2.65 -11.99 35.00
C GLY A 337 2.27 -11.86 33.52
N TRP A 338 3.25 -11.88 32.60
CA TRP A 338 3.01 -11.97 31.15
C TRP A 338 3.14 -13.40 30.66
N THR A 339 2.11 -13.90 29.96
CA THR A 339 2.15 -15.15 29.21
C THR A 339 2.67 -14.87 27.81
N VAL A 340 3.73 -15.55 27.39
CA VAL A 340 4.44 -15.30 26.13
C VAL A 340 4.37 -16.54 25.26
N LYS A 341 3.79 -16.42 24.07
CA LYS A 341 3.68 -17.49 23.07
C LYS A 341 4.59 -17.19 21.88
N SER A 342 5.62 -18.00 21.67
CA SER A 342 6.52 -17.85 20.52
C SER A 342 5.98 -18.59 19.29
N SER A 343 6.03 -17.96 18.12
CA SER A 343 5.68 -18.54 16.82
C SER A 343 6.67 -17.99 15.80
N GLY A 344 7.57 -18.85 15.30
CA GLY A 344 8.64 -18.46 14.39
C GLY A 344 9.53 -17.32 14.93
N ARG A 345 9.66 -16.25 14.14
CA ARG A 345 10.36 -15.01 14.54
C ARG A 345 9.43 -14.00 15.22
N ARG A 346 8.32 -14.44 15.84
CA ARG A 346 7.38 -13.58 16.58
C ARG A 346 7.09 -14.11 17.98
N GLU A 347 6.82 -13.20 18.91
CA GLU A 347 6.26 -13.52 20.22
C GLU A 347 4.97 -12.73 20.45
N VAL A 348 3.94 -13.39 20.96
CA VAL A 348 2.71 -12.75 21.43
C VAL A 348 2.71 -12.81 22.95
N TRP A 349 2.78 -11.64 23.59
CA TRP A 349 2.79 -11.48 25.03
C TRP A 349 1.41 -11.02 25.51
N THR A 350 0.87 -11.61 26.57
CA THR A 350 -0.47 -11.31 27.12
C THR A 350 -0.48 -11.20 28.65
N SER A 351 -1.19 -10.23 29.20
CA SER A 351 -1.41 -10.08 30.65
C SER A 351 -2.72 -9.33 30.90
N GLY A 352 -3.72 -10.03 31.44
CA GLY A 352 -5.11 -9.55 31.42
C GLY A 352 -5.54 -9.23 29.98
N ASP A 353 -6.19 -8.08 29.80
CA ASP A 353 -6.65 -7.59 28.50
C ASP A 353 -5.51 -7.04 27.61
N LYS A 354 -4.29 -6.89 28.15
CA LYS A 354 -3.14 -6.37 27.40
C LYS A 354 -2.52 -7.46 26.54
N LYS A 355 -2.32 -7.16 25.26
CA LYS A 355 -1.67 -8.04 24.28
C LYS A 355 -0.69 -7.24 23.43
N PHE A 356 0.52 -7.75 23.25
CA PHE A 356 1.49 -7.18 22.31
C PHE A 356 2.16 -8.27 21.46
N ALA A 357 2.66 -7.86 20.28
CA ALA A 357 3.38 -8.72 19.36
C ALA A 357 4.76 -8.13 19.08
N LEU A 358 5.81 -8.93 19.26
CA LEU A 358 7.20 -8.55 18.99
C LEU A 358 7.73 -9.39 17.81
N GLN A 359 8.28 -8.74 16.78
CA GLN A 359 9.09 -9.41 15.76
C GLN A 359 10.57 -9.40 16.17
N TYR A 360 11.22 -10.57 16.09
CA TYR A 360 12.62 -10.76 16.45
C TYR A 360 13.59 -9.97 15.55
N GLU A 361 13.21 -9.68 14.31
CA GLU A 361 14.04 -8.95 13.35
C GLU A 361 14.38 -7.52 13.83
N LEU A 362 13.42 -6.82 14.45
CA LEU A 362 13.65 -5.51 15.09
C LEU A 362 14.65 -5.61 16.24
N ARG A 363 14.56 -6.70 17.00
CA ARG A 363 15.41 -6.94 18.17
C ARG A 363 16.85 -7.25 17.74
N ASP A 364 17.00 -8.05 16.70
CA ASP A 364 18.30 -8.41 16.16
C ASP A 364 18.94 -7.18 15.44
N SER A 365 18.15 -6.35 14.76
CA SER A 365 18.56 -5.02 14.24
C SER A 365 18.98 -4.06 15.36
N TYR A 366 18.18 -3.94 16.44
CA TYR A 366 18.51 -3.11 17.61
C TYR A 366 19.86 -3.49 18.24
N TYR A 367 20.17 -4.79 18.36
CA TYR A 367 21.47 -5.25 18.84
C TYR A 367 22.60 -4.99 17.83
N ALA A 368 22.36 -5.16 16.53
CA ALA A 368 23.35 -4.86 15.48
C ALA A 368 23.74 -3.37 15.43
N HIS A 369 22.82 -2.47 15.78
CA HIS A 369 23.07 -1.01 15.82
C HIS A 369 23.53 -0.47 17.18
N GLY A 370 24.01 -1.35 18.07
CA GLY A 370 24.77 -0.98 19.28
C GLY A 370 24.08 -1.26 20.62
N GLY A 371 22.78 -1.60 20.63
CA GLY A 371 22.02 -1.86 21.86
C GLY A 371 22.08 -0.70 22.87
N PRO A 372 21.92 -0.98 24.18
CA PRO A 372 22.17 -0.01 25.23
C PRO A 372 23.64 -0.14 25.67
N GLY A 373 24.49 0.78 25.19
CA GLY A 373 25.95 0.72 25.40
C GLY A 373 26.78 1.64 24.48
N ARG A 374 26.12 2.45 23.65
CA ARG A 374 26.68 3.62 22.95
C ARG A 374 25.83 4.84 23.29
#